data_AF-A0A2S9YT41-F1
#
_entry.id   AF-A0A2S9YT41-F1
#
_cell.length_a   1.000
_cell.length_b   1.000
_cell.length_c   1.000
_cell.angle_alpha   90.00
_cell.angle_beta   90.00
_cell.angle_gamma   90.00
#
_symmetry.space_group_name_H-M   'P 1'
#
loop_
_entity.id
_entity.type
_entity.pdbx_description
1 polymer ?
#
loop_
_entity_poly.entity_id
_entity_poly.type
_entity_poly.pdbx_seq_one_letter_code
_entity_poly.pdbx_strand_id
1 'polypeptide(L)'
;MHARFRGPDAAVALACVGLVCAALGCAPIDVTNTVTIRPRPGPSEQFGGEQLAAREFVADYVQIDARLLIELRELQSCVTARHVPVLRVEKVHRSNRGFVIWDFALGTFTGAFAALAFAQPRLFSDRLIDGTGREVYDYTGAYVIGGVFAAISAGLLAAGIVDAHRSRDTTRYADAFEVELGPEQACADSQPTPLAERGLRLVVAGGVIELEAVTDASGRARFELPAWDASVPAGGRLPAVIEIATLDAADIEPRVLVLSLRVPFAGMTDAHTGVADTRRSARDDEPGPLGLIEGPQPAASPAGAP
;
A
#
# COMPACT_ATOMS: atom_id res chain seq x y z
N MET A 1 38.99 17.12 66.24
CA MET A 1 38.60 15.76 65.81
C MET A 1 38.11 15.84 64.38
N HIS A 2 38.94 15.46 63.40
CA HIS A 2 38.53 15.34 62.00
C HIS A 2 38.09 13.90 61.74
N ALA A 3 36.78 13.68 61.68
CA ALA A 3 36.23 12.38 61.25
C ALA A 3 36.50 12.22 59.75
N ARG A 4 37.47 11.39 59.40
CA ARG A 4 37.68 10.92 58.02
C ARG A 4 36.62 9.87 57.71
N PHE A 5 35.53 10.27 57.04
CA PHE A 5 34.65 9.33 56.35
C PHE A 5 35.38 8.75 55.13
N ARG A 6 36.10 7.64 55.33
CA ARG A 6 36.55 6.74 54.26
C ARG A 6 35.80 5.43 54.46
N GLY A 7 34.59 5.34 53.93
CA GLY A 7 33.79 4.12 53.89
C GLY A 7 33.50 3.73 52.43
N PRO A 8 33.47 2.43 52.11
CA PRO A 8 33.05 1.90 50.79
C PRO A 8 31.59 2.26 50.43
N ASP A 9 30.83 2.80 51.38
CA ASP A 9 29.40 3.09 51.27
C ASP A 9 29.08 4.21 50.27
N ALA A 10 29.96 5.20 50.11
CA ALA A 10 29.76 6.27 49.14
C ALA A 10 29.88 5.77 47.69
N ALA A 11 30.77 4.81 47.44
CA ALA A 11 30.94 4.19 46.13
C ALA A 11 29.76 3.27 45.78
N VAL A 12 29.23 2.54 46.78
CA VAL A 12 28.03 1.70 46.61
C VAL A 12 26.79 2.55 46.38
N ALA A 13 26.62 3.66 47.09
CA ALA A 13 25.50 4.59 46.86
C ALA A 13 25.53 5.21 45.45
N LEU A 14 26.71 5.63 44.96
CA LEU A 14 26.87 6.15 43.61
C LEU A 14 26.64 5.06 42.54
N ALA A 15 27.09 3.83 42.79
CA ALA A 15 26.87 2.70 41.90
C ALA A 15 25.38 2.31 41.83
N CYS A 16 24.65 2.32 42.95
CA CYS A 16 23.22 2.04 42.98
C CYS A 16 22.39 3.12 42.25
N VAL A 17 22.73 4.41 42.42
CA VAL A 17 22.09 5.50 41.67
C VAL A 17 22.38 5.37 40.16
N GLY A 18 23.62 5.06 39.79
CA GLY A 18 23.99 4.80 38.39
C GLY A 18 23.25 3.60 37.77
N LEU A 19 23.05 2.52 38.53
CA LEU A 19 22.35 1.31 38.06
C LEU A 19 20.85 1.56 37.86
N VAL A 20 20.20 2.32 38.75
CA VAL A 20 18.77 2.68 38.63
C VAL A 20 18.55 3.63 37.46
N CYS A 21 19.43 4.62 37.25
CA CYS A 21 19.37 5.50 36.09
C CYS A 21 19.59 4.75 34.76
N ALA A 22 20.43 3.71 34.74
CA ALA A 22 20.64 2.88 33.55
C ALA A 22 19.46 1.94 33.27
N ALA A 23 18.78 1.43 34.30
CA ALA A 23 17.65 0.51 34.15
C ALA A 23 16.34 1.21 33.72
N LEU A 24 16.19 2.52 33.98
CA LEU A 24 15.02 3.32 33.58
C LEU A 24 15.17 3.98 32.20
N GLY A 25 16.30 3.77 31.51
CA GLY A 25 16.77 4.68 30.46
C GLY A 25 16.11 4.62 29.07
N CYS A 26 15.09 3.80 28.83
CA CYS A 26 14.41 3.78 27.52
C CYS A 26 12.94 3.35 27.68
N ALA A 27 12.06 4.28 28.05
CA ALA A 27 10.63 4.05 27.88
C ALA A 27 10.33 3.78 26.38
N PRO A 28 9.59 2.71 26.03
CA PRO A 28 9.25 2.44 24.65
C PRO A 28 8.37 3.58 24.10
N ILE A 29 8.86 4.26 23.07
CA ILE A 29 8.10 5.27 22.34
C ILE A 29 7.50 4.60 21.11
N ASP A 30 6.17 4.53 21.07
CA ASP A 30 5.46 4.12 19.87
C ASP A 30 5.47 5.27 18.87
N VAL A 31 5.87 4.97 17.64
CA VAL A 31 5.90 5.94 16.54
C VAL A 31 4.93 5.48 15.48
N THR A 32 3.85 6.24 15.29
CA THR A 32 2.86 6.00 14.23
C THR A 32 3.03 7.06 13.16
N ASN A 33 3.24 6.63 11.93
CA ASN A 33 3.35 7.53 10.79
C ASN A 33 2.06 7.47 9.96
N THR A 34 1.45 8.62 9.72
CA THR A 34 0.30 8.75 8.83
C THR A 34 0.65 9.69 7.69
N VAL A 35 0.55 9.18 6.46
CA VAL A 35 0.80 9.95 5.25
C VAL A 35 -0.54 10.30 4.63
N THR A 36 -0.75 11.58 4.37
CA THR A 36 -1.93 12.07 3.64
C THR A 36 -1.49 12.91 2.46
N ILE A 37 -2.16 12.71 1.33
CA ILE A 37 -1.93 13.47 0.10
C ILE A 37 -3.01 14.54 0.02
N ARG A 38 -2.63 15.78 -0.26
CA ARG A 38 -3.56 16.90 -0.43
C ARG A 38 -3.30 17.60 -1.75
N PRO A 39 -4.34 17.98 -2.52
CA PRO A 39 -4.16 18.79 -3.71
C PRO A 39 -3.46 20.11 -3.37
N ARG A 40 -2.50 20.54 -4.21
CA ARG A 40 -1.85 21.85 -4.10
C ARG A 40 -2.18 22.67 -5.35
N PRO A 41 -2.47 23.98 -5.23
CA PRO A 41 -2.58 24.83 -6.41
C PRO A 41 -1.22 24.91 -7.12
N GLY A 42 -1.23 24.68 -8.43
CA GLY A 42 -0.05 24.76 -9.28
C GLY A 42 -0.34 24.23 -10.68
N PRO A 43 0.49 24.56 -11.68
CA PRO A 43 0.36 23.95 -13.00
C PRO A 43 0.64 22.44 -12.89
N SER A 44 -0.17 21.64 -13.58
CA SER A 44 0.16 20.24 -13.83
C SER A 44 1.36 20.19 -14.78
N GLU A 45 2.34 19.36 -14.46
CA GLU A 45 3.50 19.14 -15.31
C GLU A 45 3.33 17.83 -16.07
N GLN A 46 3.73 17.81 -17.35
CA GLN A 46 3.82 16.58 -18.11
C GLN A 46 5.28 16.14 -18.10
N PHE A 47 5.61 15.22 -17.21
CA PHE A 47 6.89 14.52 -17.25
C PHE A 47 6.73 13.22 -18.05
N GLY A 48 7.50 13.11 -19.13
CA GLY A 48 7.43 11.97 -20.04
C GLY A 48 6.43 12.15 -21.19
N GLY A 49 6.54 11.30 -22.21
CA GLY A 49 5.61 11.20 -23.34
C GLY A 49 4.50 10.20 -23.07
N GLU A 50 3.88 9.72 -24.14
CA GLU A 50 2.92 8.61 -24.09
C GLU A 50 3.57 7.36 -23.46
N GLN A 51 2.83 6.70 -22.57
CA GLN A 51 3.23 5.43 -21.96
C GLN A 51 2.34 4.31 -22.46
N LEU A 52 2.93 3.17 -22.80
CA LEU A 52 2.18 1.98 -23.22
C LEU A 52 1.28 1.52 -22.08
N ALA A 53 -0.03 1.49 -22.31
CA ALA A 53 -1.05 1.09 -21.36
C ALA A 53 -1.44 -0.39 -21.56
N ALA A 54 -1.75 -0.76 -22.81
CA ALA A 54 -2.07 -2.12 -23.16
C ALA A 54 -1.62 -2.47 -24.59
N ARG A 55 -1.65 -3.78 -24.86
CA ARG A 55 -1.46 -4.36 -26.19
C ARG A 55 -2.75 -5.08 -26.55
N GLU A 56 -3.33 -4.66 -27.66
CA GLU A 56 -4.54 -5.20 -28.22
C GLU A 56 -4.22 -5.96 -29.51
N PHE A 57 -5.08 -6.89 -29.87
CA PHE A 57 -4.86 -7.74 -31.03
C PHE A 57 -6.07 -7.71 -31.94
N VAL A 58 -5.79 -7.65 -33.24
CA VAL A 58 -6.79 -7.75 -34.30
C VAL A 58 -6.41 -8.93 -35.18
N ALA A 59 -7.34 -9.86 -35.37
CA ALA A 59 -7.20 -10.97 -36.28
C ALA A 59 -8.17 -10.84 -37.44
N ASP A 60 -7.64 -10.58 -38.63
CA ASP A 60 -8.35 -10.71 -39.88
C ASP A 60 -8.30 -12.18 -40.30
N TYR A 61 -9.44 -12.80 -40.60
CA TYR A 61 -9.46 -14.20 -41.01
C TYR A 61 -10.24 -14.43 -42.29
N VAL A 62 -9.77 -15.42 -43.04
CA VAL A 62 -10.37 -15.91 -44.28
C VAL A 62 -10.46 -17.42 -44.19
N GLN A 63 -11.68 -17.93 -44.26
CA GLN A 63 -11.99 -19.35 -44.30
C GLN A 63 -12.44 -19.73 -45.72
N ILE A 64 -11.76 -20.71 -46.32
CA ILE A 64 -12.13 -21.29 -47.60
C ILE A 64 -12.11 -22.80 -47.41
N ASP A 65 -13.29 -23.41 -47.47
CA ASP A 65 -13.45 -24.83 -47.19
C ASP A 65 -12.81 -25.18 -45.82
N ALA A 66 -11.99 -26.22 -45.77
CA ALA A 66 -11.31 -26.64 -44.54
C ALA A 66 -10.11 -25.76 -44.17
N ARG A 67 -9.77 -24.74 -44.97
CA ARG A 67 -8.58 -23.91 -44.76
C ARG A 67 -8.95 -22.60 -44.10
N LEU A 68 -8.32 -22.32 -42.97
CA LEU A 68 -8.45 -21.05 -42.27
C LEU A 68 -7.10 -20.32 -42.28
N LEU A 69 -7.09 -19.14 -42.89
CA LEU A 69 -5.97 -18.22 -42.85
C LEU A 69 -6.30 -17.11 -41.85
N ILE A 70 -5.40 -16.84 -40.92
CA ILE A 70 -5.50 -15.74 -39.94
C ILE A 70 -4.31 -14.83 -40.16
N GLU A 71 -4.55 -13.52 -40.18
CA GLU A 71 -3.55 -12.47 -40.14
C GLU A 71 -3.70 -11.71 -38.82
N LEU A 72 -2.69 -11.83 -37.95
CA LEU A 72 -2.68 -11.26 -36.62
C LEU A 72 -1.86 -9.97 -36.59
N ARG A 73 -2.46 -8.91 -36.06
CA ARG A 73 -1.84 -7.59 -35.92
C ARG A 73 -1.94 -7.10 -34.49
N GLU A 74 -0.84 -6.54 -33.98
CA GLU A 74 -0.80 -5.86 -32.68
C GLU A 74 -1.16 -4.38 -32.86
N LEU A 75 -2.04 -3.90 -31.99
CA LEU A 75 -2.36 -2.49 -31.82
C LEU A 75 -1.97 -2.07 -30.40
N GLN A 76 -1.21 -0.98 -30.29
CA GLN A 76 -0.74 -0.47 -29.01
C GLN A 76 -1.65 0.66 -28.55
N SER A 77 -2.10 0.56 -27.30
CA SER A 77 -2.81 1.64 -26.62
C SER A 77 -1.88 2.31 -25.62
N CYS A 78 -1.94 3.64 -25.58
CA CYS A 78 -1.13 4.47 -24.73
C CYS A 78 -2.02 5.34 -23.84
N VAL A 79 -1.47 5.71 -22.69
CA VAL A 79 -2.04 6.74 -21.81
C VAL A 79 -1.07 7.91 -21.72
N THR A 80 -1.64 9.09 -21.58
CA THR A 80 -0.87 10.30 -21.27
C THR A 80 -0.77 10.44 -19.76
N ALA A 81 0.45 10.48 -19.22
CA ALA A 81 0.67 10.68 -17.80
C ALA A 81 0.77 12.18 -17.49
N ARG A 82 -0.08 12.70 -16.61
CA ARG A 82 0.02 14.07 -16.10
C ARG A 82 0.40 14.03 -14.62
N HIS A 83 1.34 14.87 -14.24
CA HIS A 83 1.81 14.99 -12.86
C HIS A 83 1.11 16.19 -12.22
N VAL A 84 0.19 15.89 -11.31
CA VAL A 84 -0.58 16.92 -10.59
C VAL A 84 0.16 17.26 -9.29
N PRO A 85 0.43 18.56 -9.02
CA PRO A 85 1.13 18.95 -7.81
C PRO A 85 0.30 18.63 -6.57
N VAL A 86 0.90 17.89 -5.64
CA VAL A 86 0.28 17.51 -4.37
C VAL A 86 1.22 17.82 -3.21
N LEU A 87 0.63 18.11 -2.07
CA LEU A 87 1.34 18.25 -0.81
C LEU A 87 1.26 16.92 -0.07
N ARG A 88 2.41 16.27 0.12
CA ARG A 88 2.53 15.12 0.99
C ARG A 88 2.67 15.62 2.42
N VAL A 89 1.63 15.36 3.22
CA VAL A 89 1.60 15.70 4.65
C VAL A 89 1.87 14.43 5.43
N GLU A 90 3.05 14.36 6.05
CA GLU A 90 3.47 13.27 6.92
C GLU A 90 3.29 13.70 8.37
N LYS A 91 2.38 13.04 9.08
CA LYS A 91 2.18 13.25 10.52
C LYS A 91 2.81 12.09 11.27
N VAL A 92 3.87 12.39 12.01
CA VAL A 92 4.53 11.44 12.89
C VAL A 92 4.00 11.68 14.30
N HIS A 93 3.13 10.76 14.74
CA HIS A 93 2.62 10.74 16.10
C HIS A 93 3.56 9.91 16.98
N ARG A 94 3.98 10.47 18.12
CA ARG A 94 4.86 9.78 19.07
C ARG A 94 4.16 9.67 20.41
N SER A 95 3.83 8.44 20.82
CA SER A 95 3.21 8.18 22.10
C SER A 95 4.17 7.48 23.04
N ASN A 96 4.23 7.95 24.28
CA ASN A 96 5.05 7.38 25.35
C ASN A 96 4.20 6.57 26.36
N ARG A 97 2.98 6.13 25.97
CA ARG A 97 2.06 5.29 26.77
C ARG A 97 1.88 5.71 28.25
N GLY A 98 2.06 7.00 28.57
CA GLY A 98 1.95 7.50 29.94
C GLY A 98 3.19 7.27 30.82
N PHE A 99 4.31 6.78 30.28
CA PHE A 99 5.58 6.67 31.02
C PHE A 99 6.07 8.03 31.55
N VAL A 100 5.87 9.10 30.78
CA VAL A 100 6.22 10.46 31.24
C VAL A 100 5.44 10.86 32.50
N ILE A 101 4.19 10.41 32.65
CA ILE A 101 3.41 10.68 33.87
C ILE A 101 4.03 9.95 35.07
N TRP A 102 4.52 8.73 34.87
CA TRP A 102 5.22 7.98 35.91
C TRP A 102 6.52 8.65 36.34
N ASP A 103 7.33 9.15 35.41
CA ASP A 103 8.59 9.84 35.73
C ASP A 103 8.35 11.11 36.53
N PHE A 104 7.34 11.91 36.16
CA PHE A 104 6.95 13.09 36.93
C PHE A 104 6.37 12.73 38.30
N ALA A 105 5.56 11.68 38.40
CA ALA A 105 4.96 11.24 39.67
C ALA A 105 6.02 10.72 40.65
N LEU A 106 6.91 9.82 40.21
CA LEU A 106 8.02 9.31 41.01
C LEU A 106 9.03 10.41 41.34
N GLY A 107 9.34 11.29 40.39
CA GLY A 107 10.21 12.44 40.61
C GLY A 107 9.66 13.39 41.69
N THR A 108 8.35 13.67 41.64
CA THR A 108 7.68 14.51 42.64
C THR A 108 7.63 13.82 44.01
N PHE A 109 7.32 12.52 44.06
CA PHE A 109 7.25 11.76 45.31
C PHE A 109 8.61 11.68 46.02
N THR A 110 9.67 11.34 45.26
CA THR A 110 11.04 11.30 45.79
C THR A 110 11.53 12.68 46.23
N GLY A 111 11.15 13.73 45.49
CA GLY A 111 11.44 15.12 45.86
C GLY A 111 10.72 15.55 47.14
N ALA A 112 9.46 15.14 47.33
CA ALA A 112 8.72 15.36 48.57
C ALA A 112 9.36 14.64 49.76
N PHE A 113 9.84 13.40 49.57
CA PHE A 113 10.55 12.67 50.61
C PHE A 113 11.88 13.34 50.98
N ALA A 114 12.63 13.82 49.99
CA ALA A 114 13.84 14.61 50.23
C ALA A 114 13.54 15.90 51.01
N ALA A 115 12.49 16.63 50.62
CA ALA A 115 12.07 17.85 51.32
C ALA A 115 11.66 17.54 52.77
N LEU A 116 10.96 16.43 53.03
CA LEU A 116 10.60 15.99 54.37
C LEU A 116 11.85 15.66 55.21
N ALA A 117 12.83 14.96 54.63
CA ALA A 117 14.08 14.64 55.31
C ALA A 117 14.87 15.89 55.71
N PHE A 118 14.88 16.93 54.86
CA PHE A 118 15.54 18.20 55.19
C PHE A 118 14.72 19.08 56.15
N ALA A 119 13.39 19.05 56.07
CA ALA A 119 12.51 19.84 56.94
C ALA A 119 12.38 19.26 58.35
N GLN A 120 12.40 17.93 58.48
CA GLN A 120 12.25 17.21 59.75
C GLN A 120 13.38 16.19 59.93
N PRO A 121 14.65 16.64 60.06
CA PRO A 121 15.80 15.74 60.09
C PRO A 121 15.81 14.82 61.32
N ARG A 122 15.08 15.18 62.38
CA ARG A 122 14.90 14.36 63.59
C ARG A 122 14.23 13.01 63.34
N LEU A 123 13.38 12.91 62.30
CA LEU A 123 12.70 11.65 61.95
C LEU A 123 13.64 10.62 61.31
N PHE A 124 14.80 11.06 60.82
CA PHE A 124 15.76 10.27 60.06
C PHE A 124 17.16 10.26 60.68
N SER A 125 17.28 10.77 61.92
CA SER A 125 18.53 10.82 62.68
C SER A 125 18.53 9.79 63.79
N ASP A 126 19.68 9.17 64.04
CA ASP A 126 19.86 8.30 65.20
C ASP A 126 19.87 9.11 66.49
N ARG A 127 19.19 8.56 67.51
CA ARG A 127 19.17 9.13 68.85
C ARG A 127 20.43 8.69 69.59
N LEU A 128 21.28 9.64 69.95
CA LEU A 128 22.49 9.40 70.74
C LEU A 128 22.29 9.97 72.15
N ILE A 129 22.91 9.32 73.14
CA ILE A 129 22.99 9.82 74.51
C ILE A 129 24.42 10.33 74.69
N ASP A 130 24.59 11.61 75.00
CA ASP A 130 25.90 12.20 75.21
C ASP A 130 26.51 11.78 76.57
N GLY A 131 27.79 12.09 76.78
CA GLY A 131 28.49 11.76 78.03
C GLY A 131 27.94 12.44 79.29
N THR A 132 26.94 13.32 79.15
CA THR A 132 26.21 13.99 80.24
C THR A 132 24.79 13.44 80.44
N GLY A 133 24.42 12.40 79.70
CA GLY A 133 23.09 11.78 79.74
C GLY A 133 22.01 12.55 78.97
N ARG A 134 22.38 13.57 78.18
CA ARG A 134 21.44 14.33 77.35
C ARG A 134 21.28 13.68 75.99
N GLU A 135 20.10 13.84 75.43
CA GLU A 135 19.80 13.36 74.09
C GLU A 135 20.33 14.32 73.03
N VAL A 136 21.19 13.81 72.17
CA VAL A 136 21.74 14.52 71.02
C VAL A 136 21.41 13.71 69.76
N TYR A 137 21.02 14.40 68.69
CA TYR A 137 20.65 13.76 67.42
C TYR A 137 21.80 13.90 66.42
N ASP A 138 22.18 12.80 65.76
CA ASP A 138 23.09 12.85 64.62
C ASP A 138 22.31 13.00 63.31
N TYR A 139 22.27 14.22 62.79
CA TYR A 139 21.55 14.56 61.56
C TYR A 139 22.26 14.09 60.28
N THR A 140 23.46 13.49 60.37
CA THR A 140 24.21 13.03 59.20
C THR A 140 23.39 12.07 58.35
N GLY A 141 22.68 11.12 58.98
CA GLY A 141 21.78 10.19 58.28
C GLY A 141 20.67 10.89 57.49
N ALA A 142 20.03 11.90 58.10
CA ALA A 142 18.96 12.67 57.46
C ALA A 142 19.46 13.44 56.21
N TYR A 143 20.64 14.06 56.28
CA TYR A 143 21.21 14.76 55.13
C TYR A 143 21.64 13.81 54.01
N VAL A 144 22.18 12.63 54.35
CA VAL A 144 22.54 11.60 53.36
C VAL A 144 21.29 11.07 52.66
N ILE A 145 20.26 10.68 53.41
CA ILE A 145 18.99 10.18 52.86
C ILE A 145 18.33 11.26 52.00
N GLY A 146 18.19 12.49 52.53
CA GLY A 146 17.62 13.61 51.79
C GLY A 146 18.38 13.91 50.49
N GLY A 147 19.72 13.88 50.53
CA GLY A 147 20.57 14.08 49.36
C GLY A 147 20.39 13.01 48.27
N VAL A 148 20.30 11.73 48.66
CA VAL A 148 20.04 10.62 47.73
C VAL A 148 18.68 10.78 47.05
N PHE A 149 17.62 11.02 47.83
CA PHE A 149 16.28 11.20 47.26
C PHE A 149 16.16 12.47 46.39
N ALA A 150 16.87 13.54 46.74
CA ALA A 150 16.93 14.75 45.91
C ALA A 150 17.63 14.48 44.56
N ALA A 151 18.73 13.71 44.56
CA ALA A 151 19.42 13.33 43.34
C ALA A 151 18.56 12.44 42.44
N ILE A 152 17.85 11.46 43.02
CA ILE A 152 16.90 10.60 42.29
C ILE A 152 15.77 11.46 41.69
N SER A 153 15.19 12.36 42.48
CA SER A 153 14.13 13.27 42.04
C SER A 153 14.57 14.13 40.85
N ALA A 154 15.75 14.76 40.95
CA ALA A 154 16.30 15.57 39.86
C ALA A 154 16.54 14.74 38.59
N GLY A 155 17.06 13.52 38.73
CA GLY A 155 17.28 12.60 37.61
C GLY A 155 15.98 12.20 36.90
N LEU A 156 14.95 11.83 37.66
CA LEU A 156 13.64 11.45 37.13
C LEU A 156 12.94 12.63 36.44
N LEU A 157 13.00 13.83 37.01
CA LEU A 157 12.43 15.03 36.40
C LEU A 157 13.15 15.39 35.08
N ALA A 158 14.49 15.28 35.06
CA ALA A 158 15.26 15.51 33.83
C ALA A 158 14.92 14.47 32.74
N ALA A 159 14.79 13.20 33.10
CA ALA A 159 14.37 12.14 32.19
C ALA A 159 12.96 12.41 31.64
N GLY A 160 11.99 12.72 32.52
CA GLY A 160 10.63 13.06 32.12
C GLY A 160 10.54 14.27 31.17
N ILE A 161 11.40 15.29 31.36
CA ILE A 161 11.50 16.43 30.43
C ILE A 161 12.02 15.99 29.05
N VAL A 162 13.07 15.16 29.01
CA VAL A 162 13.64 14.66 27.76
C VAL A 162 12.63 13.80 27.01
N ASP A 163 11.93 12.91 27.71
CA ASP A 163 10.93 12.02 27.10
C ASP A 163 9.68 12.79 26.66
N ALA A 164 9.25 13.81 27.42
CA ALA A 164 8.20 14.72 26.98
C ALA A 164 8.60 15.52 25.73
N HIS A 165 9.88 15.89 25.60
CA HIS A 165 10.36 16.56 24.39
C HIS A 165 10.42 15.59 23.20
N ARG A 166 10.83 14.34 23.42
CA ARG A 166 10.90 13.30 22.38
C ARG A 166 9.52 12.81 21.92
N SER A 167 8.51 12.83 22.79
CA SER A 167 7.13 12.47 22.44
C SER A 167 6.37 13.58 21.71
N ARG A 168 7.05 14.63 21.24
CA ARG A 168 6.40 15.67 20.44
C ARG A 168 6.06 15.14 19.05
N ASP A 169 4.80 15.33 18.70
CA ASP A 169 4.30 15.10 17.35
C ASP A 169 4.98 16.06 16.39
N THR A 170 5.34 15.55 15.21
CA THR A 170 5.94 16.36 14.15
C THR A 170 5.15 16.19 12.88
N THR A 171 4.76 17.30 12.27
CA THR A 171 4.18 17.30 10.93
C THR A 171 5.23 17.78 9.94
N ARG A 172 5.48 16.99 8.90
CA ARG A 172 6.37 17.36 7.79
C ARG A 172 5.53 17.54 6.53
N TYR A 173 5.85 18.59 5.80
CA TYR A 173 5.25 18.92 4.52
C TYR A 173 6.33 18.75 3.47
N ALA A 174 6.03 17.96 2.44
CA ALA A 174 6.90 17.80 1.29
C ALA A 174 6.10 18.03 0.01
N ASP A 175 6.70 18.76 -0.91
CA ASP A 175 6.18 18.91 -2.26
C ASP A 175 6.35 17.59 -3.00
N ALA A 176 5.30 17.17 -3.69
CA ALA A 176 5.27 15.92 -4.46
C ALA A 176 4.37 16.09 -5.69
N PHE A 177 4.39 15.06 -6.53
CA PHE A 177 3.50 14.96 -7.68
C PHE A 177 2.75 13.63 -7.63
N GLU A 178 1.45 13.69 -7.88
CA GLU A 178 0.61 12.51 -8.08
C GLU A 178 0.48 12.27 -9.58
N VAL A 179 0.57 11.01 -9.99
CA VAL A 179 0.46 10.61 -11.40
C VAL A 179 -1.01 10.34 -11.68
N GLU A 180 -1.61 11.17 -12.52
CA GLU A 180 -2.92 10.90 -13.08
C GLU A 180 -2.75 10.40 -14.52
N LEU A 181 -3.35 9.25 -14.79
CA LEU A 181 -3.38 8.67 -16.13
C LEU A 181 -4.58 9.23 -16.89
N GLY A 182 -4.33 9.73 -18.10
CA GLY A 182 -5.35 10.12 -19.05
C GLY A 182 -6.14 8.92 -19.58
N PRO A 183 -7.14 9.17 -20.45
CA PRO A 183 -7.86 8.09 -21.11
C PRO A 183 -6.92 7.27 -22.00
N GLU A 184 -7.20 5.98 -22.10
CA GLU A 184 -6.52 5.08 -23.03
C GLU A 184 -6.89 5.45 -24.47
N GLN A 185 -5.88 5.66 -25.29
CA GLN A 185 -6.01 6.04 -26.70
C GLN A 185 -4.98 5.27 -27.54
N ALA A 186 -5.19 5.16 -28.85
CA ALA A 186 -4.14 4.63 -29.72
C ALA A 186 -2.88 5.50 -29.61
N CYS A 187 -1.71 4.88 -29.52
CA CYS A 187 -0.45 5.63 -29.47
C CYS A 187 -0.28 6.45 -30.77
N ALA A 188 0.28 7.65 -30.69
CA ALA A 188 0.34 8.62 -31.79
C ALA A 188 0.98 8.07 -33.08
N ASP A 189 1.98 7.21 -32.94
CA ASP A 189 2.71 6.56 -34.05
C ASP A 189 2.37 5.07 -34.20
N SER A 190 1.32 4.57 -33.55
CA SER A 190 0.93 3.16 -33.67
C SER A 190 0.22 2.89 -34.99
N GLN A 191 0.90 2.17 -35.88
CA GLN A 191 0.23 1.42 -36.95
C GLN A 191 0.06 -0.04 -36.51
N PRO A 192 -1.03 -0.72 -36.92
CA PRO A 192 -1.16 -2.15 -36.70
C PRO A 192 0.06 -2.87 -37.28
N THR A 193 0.85 -3.51 -36.41
CA THR A 193 2.07 -4.21 -36.83
C THR A 193 1.80 -5.71 -36.93
N PRO A 194 2.28 -6.38 -37.99
CA PRO A 194 2.13 -7.83 -38.11
C PRO A 194 2.87 -8.52 -36.98
N LEU A 195 2.20 -9.48 -36.32
CA LEU A 195 2.76 -10.15 -35.16
C LEU A 195 3.44 -11.46 -35.55
N ALA A 196 4.74 -11.39 -35.85
CA ALA A 196 5.54 -12.53 -36.27
C ALA A 196 5.94 -13.45 -35.10
N GLU A 197 6.18 -14.74 -35.42
CA GLU A 197 6.76 -15.72 -34.49
C GLU A 197 5.98 -15.85 -33.18
N ARG A 198 4.64 -15.96 -33.29
CA ARG A 198 3.74 -16.24 -32.17
C ARG A 198 3.05 -17.57 -32.34
N GLY A 199 2.96 -18.31 -31.25
CA GLY A 199 2.14 -19.51 -31.17
C GLY A 199 0.67 -19.11 -31.09
N LEU A 200 -0.14 -19.67 -31.96
CA LEU A 200 -1.59 -19.51 -31.96
C LEU A 200 -2.24 -20.86 -31.67
N ARG A 201 -3.13 -20.89 -30.69
CA ARG A 201 -3.98 -22.04 -30.40
C ARG A 201 -5.42 -21.71 -30.77
N LEU A 202 -5.96 -22.42 -31.75
CA LEU A 202 -7.35 -22.31 -32.19
C LEU A 202 -8.19 -23.37 -31.48
N VAL A 203 -9.15 -22.92 -30.67
CA VAL A 203 -10.08 -23.75 -29.92
C VAL A 203 -11.48 -23.57 -30.51
N VAL A 204 -12.05 -24.60 -31.12
CA VAL A 204 -13.37 -24.55 -31.76
C VAL A 204 -14.39 -25.33 -30.95
N ALA A 205 -15.63 -24.82 -30.89
CA ALA A 205 -16.76 -25.47 -30.24
C ALA A 205 -16.50 -25.87 -28.78
N GLY A 206 -15.84 -24.99 -28.02
CA GLY A 206 -15.61 -25.18 -26.59
C GLY A 206 -14.57 -26.25 -26.24
N GLY A 207 -13.60 -26.52 -27.13
CA GLY A 207 -12.50 -27.46 -26.86
C GLY A 207 -12.60 -28.79 -27.61
N VAL A 208 -13.58 -28.97 -28.49
CA VAL A 208 -13.73 -30.22 -29.26
C VAL A 208 -12.63 -30.34 -30.31
N ILE A 209 -12.24 -29.22 -30.92
CA ILE A 209 -11.13 -29.15 -31.86
C ILE A 209 -10.13 -28.14 -31.30
N GLU A 210 -8.89 -28.59 -31.15
CA GLU A 210 -7.75 -27.76 -30.78
C GLU A 210 -6.68 -27.91 -31.86
N LEU A 211 -6.24 -26.80 -32.43
CA LEU A 211 -5.21 -26.75 -33.46
C LEU A 211 -4.18 -25.70 -33.08
N GLU A 212 -2.92 -25.95 -33.45
CA GLU A 212 -1.81 -25.04 -33.18
C GLU A 212 -1.14 -24.63 -34.49
N ALA A 213 -0.74 -23.37 -34.57
CA ALA A 213 0.05 -22.83 -35.68
C ALA A 213 0.99 -21.74 -35.17
N VAL A 214 2.02 -21.42 -35.95
CA VAL A 214 2.93 -20.30 -35.67
C VAL A 214 2.76 -19.24 -36.76
N THR A 215 2.70 -17.98 -36.37
CA THR A 215 2.63 -16.87 -37.33
C THR A 215 3.95 -16.68 -38.07
N ASP A 216 3.86 -16.45 -39.38
CA ASP A 216 5.01 -16.10 -40.22
C ASP A 216 5.46 -14.63 -40.02
N ALA A 217 6.50 -14.21 -40.75
CA ALA A 217 7.03 -12.84 -40.69
C ALA A 217 6.00 -11.74 -41.04
N SER A 218 4.89 -12.10 -41.68
CA SER A 218 3.77 -11.21 -41.99
C SER A 218 2.62 -11.30 -40.99
N GLY A 219 2.80 -12.04 -39.88
CA GLY A 219 1.77 -12.24 -38.88
C GLY A 219 0.70 -13.25 -39.29
N ARG A 220 0.95 -14.07 -40.32
CA ARG A 220 -0.05 -14.99 -40.86
C ARG A 220 0.13 -16.42 -40.35
N ALA A 221 -0.97 -17.05 -39.98
CA ALA A 221 -1.03 -18.44 -39.58
C ALA A 221 -2.08 -19.19 -40.40
N ARG A 222 -1.81 -20.46 -40.68
CA ARG A 222 -2.70 -21.33 -41.46
C ARG A 222 -3.14 -22.50 -40.59
N PHE A 223 -4.43 -22.78 -40.59
CA PHE A 223 -5.03 -23.93 -39.94
C PHE A 223 -5.78 -24.77 -40.97
N GLU A 224 -5.72 -26.09 -40.80
CA GLU A 224 -6.52 -27.05 -41.55
C GLU A 224 -7.56 -27.63 -40.59
N LEU A 225 -8.82 -27.25 -40.80
CA LEU A 225 -9.94 -27.67 -39.99
C LEU A 225 -10.29 -29.13 -40.33
N PRO A 226 -10.42 -30.02 -39.34
CA PRO A 226 -10.79 -31.41 -39.59
C PRO A 226 -12.22 -31.48 -40.15
N ALA A 227 -12.53 -32.57 -40.84
CA ALA A 227 -13.90 -32.82 -41.28
C ALA A 227 -14.85 -32.80 -40.06
N TRP A 228 -15.90 -31.98 -40.15
CA TRP A 228 -16.84 -31.79 -39.05
C TRP A 228 -17.79 -33.00 -38.96
N ASP A 229 -17.66 -33.82 -37.92
CA ASP A 229 -18.43 -35.06 -37.73
C ASP A 229 -19.61 -34.94 -36.75
N ALA A 230 -19.78 -33.77 -36.11
CA ALA A 230 -20.74 -33.61 -35.01
C ALA A 230 -22.09 -32.99 -35.44
N SER A 231 -23.14 -33.50 -34.78
CA SER A 231 -24.60 -33.25 -34.89
C SER A 231 -25.10 -31.81 -34.68
N VAL A 232 -24.38 -30.80 -35.15
CA VAL A 232 -24.79 -29.39 -35.18
C VAL A 232 -25.56 -29.12 -36.47
N PRO A 233 -26.67 -28.35 -36.47
CA PRO A 233 -27.48 -28.11 -37.66
C PRO A 233 -26.62 -27.59 -38.82
N ALA A 234 -26.72 -28.27 -39.96
CA ALA A 234 -26.08 -27.89 -41.21
C ALA A 234 -26.45 -26.44 -41.56
N GLY A 235 -25.44 -25.58 -41.74
CA GLY A 235 -25.62 -24.17 -42.12
C GLY A 235 -25.45 -23.13 -41.01
N GLY A 236 -24.83 -23.47 -39.88
CA GLY A 236 -24.58 -22.55 -38.77
C GLY A 236 -23.24 -21.79 -38.77
N ARG A 237 -23.07 -20.94 -37.76
CA ARG A 237 -21.80 -20.33 -37.35
C ARG A 237 -21.36 -20.93 -36.02
N LEU A 238 -20.09 -21.32 -35.92
CA LEU A 238 -19.50 -21.83 -34.70
C LEU A 238 -18.57 -20.79 -34.08
N PRO A 239 -18.66 -20.55 -32.76
CA PRO A 239 -17.66 -19.76 -32.07
C PRO A 239 -16.34 -20.54 -32.05
N ALA A 240 -15.26 -19.85 -32.39
CA ALA A 240 -13.91 -20.31 -32.18
C ALA A 240 -13.13 -19.26 -31.39
N VAL A 241 -12.16 -19.71 -30.62
CA VAL A 241 -11.29 -18.87 -29.81
C VAL A 241 -9.87 -19.01 -30.33
N ILE A 242 -9.20 -17.90 -30.61
CA ILE A 242 -7.74 -17.90 -30.76
C ILE A 242 -7.14 -17.43 -29.44
N GLU A 243 -6.20 -18.23 -28.94
CA GLU A 243 -5.30 -17.86 -27.87
C GLU A 243 -3.92 -17.58 -28.46
N ILE A 244 -3.29 -16.51 -27.97
CA ILE A 244 -1.97 -16.05 -28.43
C ILE A 244 -0.96 -16.38 -27.34
N ALA A 245 0.08 -17.15 -27.69
CA ALA A 245 1.17 -17.51 -26.79
C ALA A 245 2.52 -17.01 -27.34
N THR A 246 3.42 -16.66 -26.42
CA THR A 246 4.84 -16.53 -26.76
C THR A 246 5.45 -17.93 -26.95
N LEU A 247 6.41 -18.07 -27.87
CA LEU A 247 7.04 -19.37 -28.18
C LEU A 247 7.76 -19.97 -26.95
N ASP A 248 8.17 -19.11 -26.02
CA ASP A 248 8.63 -19.51 -24.69
C ASP A 248 7.42 -19.63 -23.76
N ALA A 249 6.86 -20.85 -23.69
CA ALA A 249 5.60 -21.22 -23.03
C ALA A 249 5.43 -20.85 -21.53
N ALA A 250 6.31 -20.03 -20.96
CA ALA A 250 6.22 -19.48 -19.61
C ALA A 250 5.36 -18.21 -19.53
N ASP A 251 5.27 -17.41 -20.59
CA ASP A 251 4.44 -16.19 -20.64
C ASP A 251 3.37 -16.32 -21.72
N ILE A 252 2.31 -17.06 -21.41
CA ILE A 252 1.04 -16.96 -22.14
C ILE A 252 0.45 -15.62 -21.72
N GLU A 253 0.30 -14.67 -22.65
CA GLU A 253 -0.57 -13.52 -22.44
C GLU A 253 -1.95 -13.96 -22.93
N PRO A 254 -2.87 -14.44 -22.05
CA PRO A 254 -4.12 -15.05 -22.49
C PRO A 254 -5.02 -13.95 -23.07
N ARG A 255 -4.90 -13.75 -24.37
CA ARG A 255 -5.75 -12.86 -25.15
C ARG A 255 -6.63 -13.74 -26.00
N VAL A 256 -7.93 -13.62 -25.75
CA VAL A 256 -8.99 -14.42 -26.36
C VAL A 256 -9.58 -13.59 -27.49
N LEU A 257 -9.43 -14.08 -28.72
CA LEU A 257 -10.11 -13.53 -29.89
C LEU A 257 -11.25 -14.48 -30.28
N VAL A 258 -12.48 -13.96 -30.34
CA VAL A 258 -13.65 -14.76 -30.71
C VAL A 258 -13.92 -14.63 -32.21
N LEU A 259 -13.84 -15.75 -32.92
CA LEU A 259 -14.12 -15.90 -34.35
C LEU A 259 -15.46 -16.58 -34.54
N SER A 260 -16.06 -16.35 -35.70
CA SER A 260 -17.29 -17.00 -36.13
C SER A 260 -16.99 -17.81 -37.38
N LEU A 261 -16.71 -19.10 -37.23
CA LEU A 261 -16.42 -20.00 -38.35
C LEU A 261 -17.71 -20.52 -38.99
N ARG A 262 -17.72 -20.72 -40.31
CA ARG A 262 -18.87 -21.29 -41.02
C ARG A 262 -18.76 -22.82 -41.06
N VAL A 263 -19.89 -23.50 -40.87
CA VAL A 263 -20.01 -24.95 -41.02
C VAL A 263 -21.02 -25.36 -42.09
N PRO A 264 -20.84 -26.52 -42.76
CA PRO A 264 -19.72 -27.46 -42.61
C PRO A 264 -18.40 -26.90 -43.17
N PHE A 265 -17.27 -27.37 -42.64
CA PHE A 265 -15.95 -26.96 -43.14
C PHE A 265 -15.63 -27.54 -44.53
N ALA A 266 -16.34 -28.58 -44.96
CA ALA A 266 -16.16 -29.19 -46.28
C ALA A 266 -17.29 -28.83 -47.25
N GLY A 267 -16.94 -28.62 -48.51
CA GLY A 267 -17.89 -28.32 -49.60
C GLY A 267 -18.28 -26.86 -49.71
N MET A 268 -17.55 -25.93 -49.07
CA MET A 268 -17.80 -24.50 -49.24
C MET A 268 -17.18 -23.98 -50.53
N THR A 269 -17.96 -23.23 -51.31
CA THR A 269 -17.52 -22.68 -52.60
C THR A 269 -17.16 -21.19 -52.53
N ASP A 270 -17.52 -20.52 -51.43
CA ASP A 270 -17.27 -19.11 -51.18
C ASP A 270 -16.34 -18.90 -49.97
N ALA A 271 -15.59 -17.80 -49.98
CA ALA A 271 -14.73 -17.40 -48.88
C ALA A 271 -15.56 -16.72 -47.78
N HIS A 272 -15.43 -17.20 -46.55
CA HIS A 272 -16.01 -16.55 -45.37
C HIS A 272 -14.92 -15.72 -44.68
N THR A 273 -15.15 -14.42 -44.54
CA THR A 273 -14.19 -13.49 -43.96
C THR A 273 -14.75 -12.84 -42.70
N GLY A 274 -13.89 -12.53 -41.75
CA GLY A 274 -14.27 -11.73 -40.60
C GLY A 274 -13.08 -11.10 -39.90
N VAL A 275 -13.40 -10.32 -38.87
CA VAL A 275 -12.43 -9.62 -38.04
C VAL A 275 -12.78 -9.91 -36.59
N ALA A 276 -11.81 -10.38 -35.82
CA ALA A 276 -11.87 -10.49 -34.37
C ALA A 276 -10.98 -9.42 -33.75
N ASP A 277 -11.45 -8.74 -32.70
CA ASP A 277 -10.75 -7.62 -32.07
C ASP A 277 -10.92 -7.73 -30.55
N THR A 278 -9.81 -7.76 -29.81
CA THR A 278 -9.82 -7.88 -28.35
C THR A 278 -10.55 -6.72 -27.66
N ARG A 279 -10.67 -5.55 -28.30
CA ARG A 279 -11.41 -4.39 -27.76
C ARG A 279 -12.91 -4.60 -27.68
N ARG A 280 -13.49 -5.32 -28.65
CA ARG A 280 -14.94 -5.44 -28.76
C ARG A 280 -15.51 -6.30 -27.64
N SER A 281 -14.81 -7.39 -27.32
CA SER A 281 -15.20 -8.29 -26.23
C SER A 281 -15.27 -7.58 -24.87
N ALA A 282 -14.40 -6.59 -24.60
CA ALA A 282 -14.45 -5.82 -23.34
C ALA A 282 -15.59 -4.78 -23.28
N ARG A 283 -16.08 -4.30 -24.43
CA ARG A 283 -17.17 -3.30 -24.50
C ARG A 283 -18.56 -3.93 -24.48
N ASP A 284 -18.72 -5.12 -25.04
CA ASP A 284 -20.02 -5.79 -25.14
C ASP A 284 -20.40 -6.55 -23.84
N ASP A 285 -19.47 -6.68 -22.89
CA ASP A 285 -19.69 -7.26 -21.55
C ASP A 285 -19.96 -6.22 -20.45
N GLU A 286 -20.01 -4.91 -20.75
CA GLU A 286 -20.67 -3.97 -19.84
C GLU A 286 -22.19 -4.19 -19.96
N PRO A 287 -22.89 -4.63 -18.90
CA PRO A 287 -24.34 -4.47 -18.87
C PRO A 287 -24.59 -2.98 -19.01
N GLY A 288 -25.06 -2.56 -20.19
CA GLY A 288 -25.40 -1.17 -20.46
C GLY A 288 -26.20 -0.61 -19.29
N PRO A 289 -26.02 0.68 -18.94
CA PRO A 289 -26.63 1.24 -17.75
C PRO A 289 -28.10 0.92 -17.83
N LEU A 290 -28.58 0.10 -16.88
CA LEU A 290 -29.99 -0.10 -16.64
C LEU A 290 -30.60 1.28 -16.71
N GLY A 291 -31.40 1.52 -17.75
CA GLY A 291 -32.24 2.69 -17.80
C GLY A 291 -32.96 2.70 -16.46
N LEU A 292 -32.60 3.67 -15.61
CA LEU A 292 -33.42 4.08 -14.51
C LEU A 292 -34.75 4.42 -15.16
N ILE A 293 -35.66 3.46 -15.16
CA ILE A 293 -37.08 3.69 -15.36
C ILE A 293 -37.41 4.66 -14.24
N GLU A 294 -37.46 5.93 -14.62
CA GLU A 294 -37.97 7.02 -13.81
C GLU A 294 -39.41 6.62 -13.48
N GLY A 295 -39.59 5.98 -12.32
CA GLY A 295 -40.90 5.62 -11.82
C GLY A 295 -41.75 6.87 -11.71
N PRO A 296 -43.08 6.79 -11.95
CA PRO A 296 -43.94 7.96 -11.89
C PRO A 296 -43.84 8.61 -10.52
N GLN A 297 -43.39 9.86 -10.54
CA GLN A 297 -43.29 10.77 -9.40
C GLN A 297 -44.63 10.80 -8.67
N PRO A 298 -44.72 10.38 -7.39
CA PRO A 298 -45.98 10.45 -6.66
C PRO A 298 -46.36 11.91 -6.47
N ALA A 299 -47.57 12.25 -6.94
CA ALA A 299 -48.16 13.57 -6.82
C ALA A 299 -48.16 14.03 -5.35
N ALA A 300 -47.61 15.21 -5.11
CA ALA A 300 -47.67 15.87 -3.83
C ALA A 300 -49.13 16.09 -3.41
N SER A 301 -49.52 15.47 -2.30
CA SER A 301 -50.80 15.73 -1.64
C SER A 301 -50.77 17.13 -1.01
N PRO A 302 -51.76 18.01 -1.25
CA PRO A 302 -51.86 19.28 -0.57
C PRO A 302 -52.35 19.05 0.86
N ALA A 303 -51.48 19.23 1.84
CA ALA A 303 -51.89 19.38 3.24
C ALA A 303 -52.45 20.79 3.41
N GLY A 304 -53.74 20.84 3.75
CA GLY A 304 -54.50 22.05 3.98
C GLY A 304 -54.05 22.83 5.22
N ALA A 305 -54.28 24.14 5.14
CA ALA A 305 -54.34 25.05 6.25
C ALA A 305 -55.60 24.80 7.12
N PRO A 306 -55.56 25.25 8.37
CA PRO A 306 -56.56 26.18 8.87
C PRO A 306 -56.04 27.63 8.87
#